data_AF-A0A2G2ZU07-F1
#
_entry.id   AF-A0A2G2ZU07-F1
#
_cell.length_a   1.000
_cell.length_b   1.000
_cell.length_c   1.000
_cell.angle_alpha   90.00
_cell.angle_beta   90.00
_cell.angle_gamma   90.00
#
_symmetry.space_group_name_H-M   'P 1'
#
loop_
_entity.id
_entity.type
_entity.pdbx_description
1 polymer ?
#
loop_
_entity_poly.entity_id
_entity_poly.type
_entity_poly.pdbx_seq_one_letter_code
_entity_poly.pdbx_strand_id
1 'polypeptide(L)'
;MELILKVYIYKEGKRPIFHQPHLRGIYSSEGWFMKLMEDSHQFVTRDPQKAHLFYLPYSSSQLQRAQYVPNSHNLKPLSMFLRNYMNMLAAKYPSGTEHMAQIIFFLLIIIGPCTLKDHEELSRNTITALCNADISEGIFVSGKNVSLPETTISPKLLKYWNNKDESIRIYGPLPRRVSKVMSYSEHMKSSKYCLCPMGYEVNSPRIVEAIYYECVPVIIADNFALPFSEVLN
;
A
#
# COMPACT_ATOMS: atom_id res chain seq x y z
N MET A 1 8.24 -13.48 -25.91
CA MET A 1 7.97 -12.54 -24.80
C MET A 1 7.21 -13.33 -23.75
N GLU A 2 7.73 -13.43 -22.52
CA GLU A 2 6.99 -14.07 -21.43
C GLU A 2 5.71 -13.27 -21.14
N LEU A 3 4.57 -13.96 -21.03
CA LEU A 3 3.25 -13.34 -20.84
C LEU A 3 2.86 -13.21 -19.35
N ILE A 4 3.67 -13.75 -18.44
CA ILE A 4 3.36 -13.85 -17.02
C ILE A 4 4.46 -13.18 -16.21
N LEU A 5 4.05 -12.23 -15.36
CA LEU A 5 4.93 -11.57 -14.41
C LEU A 5 5.57 -12.59 -13.47
N LYS A 6 6.87 -12.44 -13.23
CA LYS A 6 7.66 -13.30 -12.34
C LYS A 6 8.33 -12.45 -11.28
N VAL A 7 8.09 -12.81 -10.03
CA VAL A 7 8.57 -12.08 -8.86
C VAL A 7 9.49 -13.00 -8.07
N TYR A 8 10.71 -12.56 -7.80
CA TYR A 8 11.60 -13.23 -6.85
C TYR A 8 11.43 -12.59 -5.47
N ILE A 9 11.19 -13.42 -4.46
CA ILE A 9 11.08 -12.95 -3.08
C ILE A 9 12.46 -13.11 -2.43
N TYR A 10 13.04 -12.01 -1.94
CA TYR A 10 14.28 -12.07 -1.16
C TYR A 10 14.09 -12.98 0.05
N LYS A 11 15.08 -13.84 0.34
CA LYS A 11 15.05 -14.80 1.46
C LYS A 11 15.76 -14.26 2.69
N GLU A 12 16.48 -13.17 2.52
CA GLU A 12 17.27 -12.52 3.55
C GLU A 12 16.38 -11.77 4.54
N GLY A 13 16.90 -11.61 5.76
CA GLY A 13 16.20 -10.91 6.83
C GLY A 13 15.77 -11.84 7.95
N LYS A 14 15.69 -11.30 9.16
CA LYS A 14 15.34 -12.05 10.37
C LYS A 14 13.88 -11.80 10.77
N ARG A 15 13.18 -12.86 11.13
CA ARG A 15 11.91 -12.75 11.87
C ARG A 15 12.15 -12.01 13.20
N PRO A 16 11.21 -11.19 13.68
CA PRO A 16 9.85 -11.03 13.15
C PRO A 16 9.68 -9.94 12.08
N ILE A 17 10.76 -9.26 11.68
CA ILE A 17 10.68 -8.15 10.72
C ILE A 17 10.40 -8.66 9.31
N PHE A 18 11.02 -9.77 8.91
CA PHE A 18 10.88 -10.35 7.56
C PHE A 18 10.09 -11.65 7.59
N HIS A 19 9.38 -11.95 6.49
CA HIS A 19 8.64 -13.21 6.29
C HIS A 19 7.67 -13.54 7.43
N GLN A 20 7.05 -12.50 8.00
CA GLN A 20 6.06 -12.62 9.06
C GLN A 20 4.96 -11.58 8.87
N PRO A 21 3.86 -11.95 8.19
CA PRO A 21 2.81 -11.01 7.84
C PRO A 21 1.97 -10.59 9.06
N HIS A 22 1.53 -9.33 9.06
CA HIS A 22 0.55 -8.82 10.01
C HIS A 22 -0.82 -8.69 9.33
N LEU A 23 -1.77 -9.58 9.64
CA LEU A 23 -3.02 -9.72 8.88
C LEU A 23 -4.21 -8.89 9.41
N ARG A 24 -3.97 -7.99 10.37
CA ARG A 24 -5.04 -7.25 11.06
C ARG A 24 -4.67 -5.78 11.24
N GLY A 25 -5.68 -4.93 11.40
CA GLY A 25 -5.50 -3.49 11.61
C GLY A 25 -4.94 -2.79 10.38
N ILE A 26 -4.37 -1.61 10.59
CA ILE A 26 -3.93 -0.73 9.49
C ILE A 26 -2.88 -1.38 8.59
N TYR A 27 -2.05 -2.31 9.07
CA TYR A 27 -1.04 -2.99 8.25
C TYR A 27 -1.55 -4.25 7.54
N SER A 28 -2.88 -4.50 7.56
CA SER A 28 -3.44 -5.77 7.09
C SER A 28 -3.20 -6.01 5.61
N SER A 29 -3.27 -4.97 4.77
CA SER A 29 -2.99 -5.10 3.33
C SER A 29 -1.55 -5.57 3.08
N GLU A 30 -0.58 -5.09 3.87
CA GLU A 30 0.84 -5.47 3.74
C GLU A 30 1.00 -6.95 4.05
N GLY A 31 0.41 -7.38 5.17
CA GLY A 31 0.47 -8.77 5.60
C GLY A 31 -0.23 -9.72 4.64
N TRP A 32 -1.42 -9.36 4.13
CA TRP A 32 -2.13 -10.19 3.16
C TRP A 32 -1.38 -10.28 1.84
N PHE A 33 -0.82 -9.18 1.34
CA PHE A 33 0.01 -9.21 0.14
C PHE A 33 1.22 -10.12 0.32
N MET A 34 1.96 -9.97 1.41
CA MET A 34 3.12 -10.82 1.72
C MET A 34 2.74 -12.30 1.75
N LYS A 35 1.66 -12.64 2.47
CA LYS A 35 1.19 -14.03 2.57
C LYS A 35 0.80 -14.60 1.21
N LEU A 36 -0.02 -13.87 0.45
CA LEU A 36 -0.52 -14.33 -0.85
C LEU A 36 0.61 -14.45 -1.88
N MET A 37 1.59 -13.54 -1.84
CA MET A 37 2.77 -13.63 -2.70
C MET A 37 3.63 -14.84 -2.33
N GLU A 38 3.96 -15.04 -1.05
CA GLU A 38 4.75 -16.20 -0.60
C GLU A 38 4.08 -17.55 -0.93
N ASP A 39 2.75 -17.61 -0.87
CA ASP A 39 1.95 -18.80 -1.20
C ASP A 39 1.71 -18.96 -2.73
N SER A 40 2.04 -17.96 -3.56
CA SER A 40 1.71 -17.98 -4.99
C SER A 40 2.65 -18.86 -5.82
N HIS A 41 2.09 -19.84 -6.53
CA HIS A 41 2.83 -20.65 -7.50
C HIS A 41 2.86 -20.04 -8.92
N GLN A 42 1.97 -19.09 -9.20
CA GLN A 42 1.84 -18.50 -10.54
C GLN A 42 2.87 -17.39 -10.78
N PHE A 43 3.02 -16.50 -9.81
CA PHE A 43 3.84 -15.29 -9.93
C PHE A 43 5.24 -15.45 -9.33
N VAL A 44 5.46 -16.33 -8.34
CA VAL A 44 6.77 -16.46 -7.72
C VAL A 44 7.72 -17.33 -8.54
N THR A 45 8.95 -16.85 -8.72
CA THR A 45 10.07 -17.64 -9.23
C THR A 45 11.09 -17.92 -8.13
N ARG A 46 11.70 -19.12 -8.16
CA ARG A 46 12.85 -19.48 -7.31
C ARG A 46 14.18 -19.10 -7.94
N ASP A 47 14.18 -18.83 -9.24
CA ASP A 47 15.34 -18.45 -10.03
C ASP A 47 15.34 -16.93 -10.22
N PRO A 48 16.30 -16.20 -9.61
CA PRO A 48 16.37 -14.75 -9.73
C PRO A 48 16.69 -14.28 -11.16
N GLN A 49 17.30 -15.11 -12.01
CA GLN A 49 17.58 -14.73 -13.41
C GLN A 49 16.32 -14.69 -14.28
N LYS A 50 15.25 -15.36 -13.83
CA LYS A 50 13.92 -15.36 -14.48
C LYS A 50 12.97 -14.34 -13.87
N ALA A 51 13.44 -13.55 -12.90
CA ALA A 51 12.61 -12.59 -12.20
C ALA A 51 12.48 -11.31 -13.03
N HIS A 52 11.25 -10.83 -13.16
CA HIS A 52 10.94 -9.50 -13.67
C HIS A 52 11.01 -8.47 -12.54
N LEU A 53 10.61 -8.84 -11.32
CA LEU A 53 10.58 -7.98 -10.13
C LEU A 53 11.18 -8.69 -8.91
N PHE A 54 11.64 -7.90 -7.94
CA PHE A 54 12.20 -8.40 -6.68
C PHE A 54 11.41 -7.87 -5.47
N TYR A 55 10.71 -8.76 -4.78
CA TYR A 55 9.92 -8.39 -3.61
C TYR A 55 10.74 -8.44 -2.32
N LEU A 56 10.59 -7.40 -1.49
CA LEU A 56 11.14 -7.33 -0.15
C LEU A 56 10.08 -7.69 0.92
N PRO A 57 10.14 -8.87 1.53
CA PRO A 57 9.09 -9.36 2.42
C PRO A 57 9.30 -8.90 3.87
N TYR A 58 9.43 -7.60 4.11
CA TYR A 58 9.47 -7.04 5.47
C TYR A 58 8.10 -6.50 5.89
N SER A 59 7.84 -6.48 7.20
CA SER A 59 6.64 -5.84 7.74
C SER A 59 6.96 -4.50 8.40
N SER A 60 6.28 -3.44 7.97
CA SER A 60 6.39 -2.09 8.54
C SER A 60 5.99 -2.08 10.02
N SER A 61 4.96 -2.84 10.39
CA SER A 61 4.52 -2.98 11.78
C SER A 61 5.61 -3.59 12.66
N GLN A 62 6.24 -4.66 12.18
CA GLN A 62 7.26 -5.39 12.92
C GLN A 62 8.58 -4.61 12.98
N LEU A 63 8.93 -3.92 11.88
CA LEU A 63 10.07 -3.01 11.85
C LEU A 63 9.89 -1.88 12.87
N GLN A 64 8.70 -1.25 12.91
CA GLN A 64 8.40 -0.22 13.89
C GLN A 64 8.54 -0.74 15.31
N ARG A 65 7.93 -1.89 15.63
CA ARG A 65 8.03 -2.51 16.97
C ARG A 65 9.46 -2.85 17.36
N ALA A 66 10.30 -3.22 16.39
CA ALA A 66 11.67 -3.64 16.66
C ALA A 66 12.66 -2.47 16.77
N GLN A 67 12.45 -1.38 16.03
CA GLN A 67 13.45 -0.30 15.88
C GLN A 67 12.99 1.06 16.41
N TYR A 68 11.68 1.31 16.52
CA TYR A 68 11.18 2.61 16.97
C TYR A 68 11.21 2.71 18.50
N VAL A 69 11.79 3.81 19.00
CA VAL A 69 11.75 4.14 20.43
C VAL A 69 10.51 5.00 20.71
N PRO A 70 9.58 4.55 21.56
CA PRO A 70 8.39 5.33 21.91
C PRO A 70 8.73 6.74 22.40
N ASN A 71 7.93 7.73 22.00
CA ASN A 71 8.09 9.16 22.34
C ASN A 71 9.38 9.83 21.84
N SER A 72 10.23 9.13 21.08
CA SER A 72 11.45 9.73 20.51
C SER A 72 11.17 10.69 19.35
N HIS A 73 10.02 10.51 18.68
CA HIS A 73 9.70 11.17 17.40
C HIS A 73 10.79 10.99 16.33
N ASN A 74 11.70 10.02 16.51
CA ASN A 74 12.86 9.82 15.67
C ASN A 74 12.70 8.57 14.80
N LEU A 75 12.51 8.78 13.50
CA LEU A 75 12.35 7.70 12.52
C LEU A 75 13.68 7.25 11.89
N LYS A 76 14.79 7.95 12.18
CA LYS A 76 16.12 7.66 11.63
C LYS A 76 16.59 6.22 11.85
N PRO A 77 16.36 5.57 13.02
CA PRO A 77 16.77 4.18 13.21
C PRO A 77 16.12 3.21 12.22
N LEU A 78 14.87 3.45 11.83
CA LEU A 78 14.13 2.62 10.89
C LEU A 78 14.68 2.77 9.47
N SER A 79 14.93 4.01 9.06
CA SER A 79 15.57 4.34 7.77
C SER A 79 16.97 3.70 7.68
N MET A 80 17.80 3.85 8.72
CA MET A 80 19.13 3.23 8.78
C MET A 80 19.09 1.71 8.73
N PHE A 81 18.11 1.08 9.38
CA PHE A 81 17.93 -0.37 9.34
C PHE A 81 17.68 -0.86 7.91
N LEU A 82 16.72 -0.23 7.21
CA LEU A 82 16.39 -0.57 5.82
C LEU A 82 17.58 -0.32 4.89
N ARG A 83 18.28 0.80 5.05
CA ARG A 83 19.51 1.08 4.30
C ARG A 83 20.56 -0.01 4.46
N ASN A 84 20.87 -0.41 5.70
CA ASN A 84 21.89 -1.43 5.95
C ASN A 84 21.48 -2.79 5.37
N TYR A 85 20.19 -3.11 5.44
CA TYR A 85 19.65 -4.30 4.80
C TYR A 85 19.78 -4.25 3.27
N MET A 86 19.47 -3.11 2.64
CA MET A 86 19.64 -2.92 1.20
C MET A 86 21.11 -3.00 0.77
N ASN A 87 22.03 -2.42 1.54
CA ASN A 87 23.47 -2.54 1.29
C ASN A 87 23.96 -3.98 1.39
N MET A 88 23.44 -4.74 2.36
CA MET A 88 23.73 -6.17 2.48
C MET A 88 23.19 -6.96 1.27
N LEU A 89 21.98 -6.65 0.79
CA LEU A 89 21.46 -7.26 -0.44
C LEU A 89 22.34 -6.92 -1.65
N ALA A 90 22.71 -5.64 -1.82
CA ALA A 90 23.56 -5.20 -2.92
C ALA A 90 24.94 -5.90 -2.90
N ALA A 91 25.52 -6.11 -1.73
CA ALA A 91 26.77 -6.85 -1.58
C ALA A 91 26.62 -8.36 -1.87
N LYS A 92 25.47 -8.95 -1.49
CA LYS A 92 25.20 -10.38 -1.68
C LYS A 92 24.83 -10.74 -3.11
N TYR A 93 24.23 -9.80 -3.83
CA TYR A 93 23.83 -9.95 -5.22
C TYR A 93 24.58 -8.91 -6.07
N PRO A 94 25.91 -9.10 -6.32
CA PRO A 94 26.73 -8.13 -7.04
C PRO A 94 26.20 -7.85 -8.45
N SER A 95 26.33 -6.61 -8.87
CA SER A 95 25.84 -5.96 -10.10
C SER A 95 26.47 -6.47 -11.41
N GLY A 96 26.71 -7.78 -11.56
CA GLY A 96 27.17 -8.43 -12.79
C GLY A 96 26.05 -8.76 -13.80
N THR A 97 24.83 -8.31 -13.54
CA THR A 97 23.67 -8.48 -14.42
C THR A 97 22.88 -7.20 -14.41
N GLU A 98 22.53 -6.71 -15.59
CA GLU A 98 21.71 -5.51 -15.87
C GLU A 98 20.29 -5.55 -15.24
N HIS A 99 20.01 -6.47 -14.32
CA HIS A 99 18.71 -6.85 -13.79
C HIS A 99 18.43 -6.43 -12.34
N MET A 100 19.39 -5.82 -11.63
CA MET A 100 19.21 -5.48 -10.19
C MET A 100 18.57 -4.11 -9.94
N ALA A 101 18.23 -3.38 -10.99
CA ALA A 101 17.45 -2.15 -10.90
C ALA A 101 16.11 -2.40 -11.54
N GLN A 102 15.15 -2.95 -10.79
CA GLN A 102 13.75 -2.55 -10.89
C GLN A 102 12.87 -3.30 -9.88
N ILE A 103 12.27 -2.50 -8.99
CA ILE A 103 10.96 -2.73 -8.36
C ILE A 103 11.00 -3.55 -7.08
N ILE A 104 11.38 -2.87 -6.00
CA ILE A 104 11.05 -3.30 -4.63
C ILE A 104 9.63 -2.88 -4.31
N PHE A 105 8.70 -3.81 -4.14
CA PHE A 105 7.31 -3.50 -3.77
C PHE A 105 7.18 -3.30 -2.25
N PHE A 106 6.61 -2.18 -1.83
CA PHE A 106 6.53 -1.75 -0.43
C PHE A 106 5.13 -1.26 -0.09
N LEU A 107 4.49 -1.74 0.98
CA LEU A 107 3.27 -1.14 1.54
C LEU A 107 3.67 -0.15 2.65
N LEU A 108 3.46 1.16 2.44
CA LEU A 108 3.99 2.17 3.36
C LEU A 108 2.87 2.99 3.96
N ILE A 109 2.54 2.73 5.24
CA ILE A 109 1.56 3.53 5.99
C ILE A 109 2.23 4.63 6.82
N ILE A 110 3.51 4.47 7.21
CA ILE A 110 4.18 5.42 8.12
C ILE A 110 5.67 5.66 7.79
N ILE A 111 6.44 4.64 7.43
CA ILE A 111 7.93 4.70 7.42
C ILE A 111 8.52 5.02 6.03
N GLY A 112 7.71 4.84 4.99
CA GLY A 112 8.11 4.95 3.60
C GLY A 112 8.56 6.33 3.16
N PRO A 113 7.74 7.38 3.41
CA PRO A 113 8.10 8.76 3.16
C PRO A 113 9.50 9.15 3.66
N CYS A 114 9.83 8.81 4.91
CA CYS A 114 11.10 9.17 5.52
C CYS A 114 12.27 8.37 4.94
N THR A 115 12.08 7.08 4.69
CA THR A 115 13.16 6.21 4.17
C THR A 115 13.52 6.55 2.72
N LEU A 116 12.53 6.91 1.90
CA LEU A 116 12.74 7.26 0.49
C LEU A 116 13.30 8.68 0.32
N LYS A 117 12.87 9.64 1.16
CA LYS A 117 13.43 11.00 1.15
C LYS A 117 14.92 11.03 1.51
N ASP A 118 15.35 10.18 2.46
CA ASP A 118 16.74 10.15 2.91
C ASP A 118 17.69 9.39 1.97
N HIS A 119 17.17 8.68 0.96
CA HIS A 119 17.95 7.76 0.11
C HIS A 119 17.55 7.80 -1.36
N GLU A 120 18.23 8.65 -2.13
CA GLU A 120 17.96 8.89 -3.57
C GLU A 120 18.09 7.62 -4.43
N GLU A 121 19.07 6.76 -4.13
CA GLU A 121 19.27 5.48 -4.84
C GLU A 121 18.07 4.53 -4.68
N LEU A 122 17.51 4.46 -3.46
CA LEU A 122 16.31 3.67 -3.19
C LEU A 122 15.10 4.29 -3.86
N SER A 123 14.95 5.61 -3.77
CA SER A 123 13.86 6.32 -4.44
C SER A 123 13.86 6.06 -5.95
N ARG A 124 15.02 6.06 -6.62
CA ARG A 124 15.13 5.84 -8.08
C ARG A 124 14.78 4.43 -8.53
N ASN A 125 15.17 3.39 -7.79
CA ASN A 125 15.08 2.00 -8.25
C ASN A 125 13.88 1.21 -7.68
N THR A 126 13.04 1.87 -6.87
CA THR A 126 11.92 1.25 -6.15
C THR A 126 10.57 1.64 -6.74
N ILE A 127 9.65 0.68 -6.89
CA ILE A 127 8.22 0.97 -7.09
C ILE A 127 7.49 0.76 -5.77
N THR A 128 7.08 1.87 -5.17
CA THR A 128 6.40 1.82 -3.89
C THR A 128 4.90 1.70 -4.07
N ALA A 129 4.29 0.92 -3.19
CA ALA A 129 2.86 0.88 -2.98
C ALA A 129 2.50 1.72 -1.75
N LEU A 130 2.31 3.01 -1.96
CA LEU A 130 2.03 3.94 -0.87
C LEU A 130 0.55 3.86 -0.53
N CYS A 131 0.17 4.14 0.71
CA CYS A 131 -1.21 4.54 0.93
C CYS A 131 -1.49 5.82 0.10
N ASN A 132 -0.57 6.80 0.15
CA ASN A 132 -0.38 7.95 -0.76
C ASN A 132 -0.70 7.82 -2.25
N ALA A 133 -1.48 8.74 -2.84
CA ALA A 133 -1.22 9.18 -4.22
C ALA A 133 -0.81 10.67 -4.30
N ASP A 134 -0.41 11.26 -3.17
CA ASP A 134 -0.10 12.67 -3.01
C ASP A 134 1.27 13.02 -3.60
N ILE A 135 1.23 13.80 -4.68
CA ILE A 135 2.42 14.28 -5.40
C ILE A 135 3.07 15.51 -4.76
N SER A 136 2.38 16.24 -3.87
CA SER A 136 2.84 17.52 -3.33
C SER A 136 4.11 17.40 -2.49
N GLU A 137 4.31 16.25 -1.86
CA GLU A 137 5.45 15.94 -1.00
C GLU A 137 6.65 15.33 -1.76
N GLY A 138 6.53 15.10 -3.07
CA GLY A 138 7.57 14.49 -3.91
C GLY A 138 7.86 13.01 -3.60
N ILE A 139 7.00 12.35 -2.81
CA ILE A 139 7.15 10.94 -2.43
C ILE A 139 6.46 10.01 -3.42
N PHE A 140 5.28 10.40 -3.92
CA PHE A 140 4.56 9.67 -4.95
C PHE A 140 4.95 10.17 -6.34
N VAL A 141 5.45 9.26 -7.17
CA VAL A 141 5.78 9.52 -8.57
C VAL A 141 4.74 8.83 -9.45
N SER A 142 3.95 9.62 -10.18
CA SER A 142 2.97 9.10 -11.15
C SER A 142 3.66 8.22 -12.21
N GLY A 143 2.96 7.18 -12.67
CA GLY A 143 3.49 6.19 -13.61
C GLY A 143 4.53 5.22 -13.02
N LYS A 144 5.01 5.46 -11.79
CA LYS A 144 5.98 4.60 -11.11
C LYS A 144 5.46 4.02 -9.81
N ASN A 145 4.75 4.80 -8.99
CA ASN A 145 4.23 4.33 -7.71
C ASN A 145 2.77 3.90 -7.83
N VAL A 146 2.37 2.98 -6.96
CA VAL A 146 1.01 2.47 -6.87
C VAL A 146 0.42 2.95 -5.55
N SER A 147 -0.86 3.29 -5.52
CA SER A 147 -1.56 3.51 -4.25
C SER A 147 -2.22 2.19 -3.80
N LEU A 148 -1.85 1.72 -2.62
CA LEU A 148 -2.51 0.61 -1.93
C LEU A 148 -3.33 1.13 -0.77
N PRO A 149 -4.65 1.11 -0.87
CA PRO A 149 -5.41 2.03 -0.04
C PRO A 149 -6.14 1.29 1.10
N GLU A 150 -6.23 1.91 2.28
CA GLU A 150 -6.85 1.43 3.54
C GLU A 150 -8.11 2.24 3.94
N THR A 151 -9.20 1.55 4.24
CA THR A 151 -10.56 2.12 4.33
C THR A 151 -10.86 2.84 5.65
N THR A 152 -10.43 4.11 5.80
CA THR A 152 -10.91 4.98 6.89
C THR A 152 -11.49 6.30 6.37
N ILE A 153 -12.81 6.52 6.59
CA ILE A 153 -13.52 7.75 6.20
C ILE A 153 -13.30 8.85 7.24
N SER A 154 -13.03 10.09 6.78
CA SER A 154 -12.83 11.27 7.63
C SER A 154 -13.99 11.53 8.61
N PRO A 155 -13.73 11.73 9.92
CA PRO A 155 -14.76 12.08 10.90
C PRO A 155 -15.51 13.39 10.58
N LYS A 156 -14.88 14.31 9.85
CA LYS A 156 -15.52 15.57 9.43
C LYS A 156 -16.68 15.31 8.47
N LEU A 157 -16.53 14.38 7.52
CA LEU A 157 -17.60 14.03 6.57
C LEU A 157 -18.83 13.46 7.28
N LEU A 158 -18.61 12.63 8.31
CA LEU A 158 -19.69 12.11 9.14
C LEU A 158 -20.48 13.25 9.82
N LYS A 159 -19.81 14.31 10.29
CA LYS A 159 -20.50 15.44 10.91
C LYS A 159 -21.45 16.16 9.94
N TYR A 160 -21.04 16.31 8.68
CA TYR A 160 -21.80 17.10 7.71
C TYR A 160 -22.93 16.33 7.04
N TRP A 161 -22.75 15.03 6.76
CA TRP A 161 -23.69 14.29 5.91
C TRP A 161 -24.40 13.12 6.60
N ASN A 162 -23.93 12.67 7.78
CA ASN A 162 -24.59 11.57 8.48
C ASN A 162 -26.04 11.93 8.83
N ASN A 163 -26.98 11.08 8.42
CA ASN A 163 -28.42 11.23 8.63
C ASN A 163 -29.00 12.58 8.16
N LYS A 164 -28.41 13.19 7.12
CA LYS A 164 -28.91 14.45 6.54
C LYS A 164 -29.79 14.26 5.32
N ASP A 165 -29.62 13.14 4.63
CA ASP A 165 -30.37 12.78 3.43
C ASP A 165 -30.70 11.28 3.50
N GLU A 166 -31.98 10.94 3.35
CA GLU A 166 -32.45 9.55 3.43
C GLU A 166 -31.97 8.70 2.24
N SER A 167 -31.63 9.33 1.12
CA SER A 167 -31.08 8.68 -0.08
C SER A 167 -29.59 8.38 0.03
N ILE A 168 -28.87 9.02 0.98
CA ILE A 168 -27.42 8.90 1.13
C ILE A 168 -27.10 8.20 2.46
N ARG A 169 -26.62 6.96 2.36
CA ARG A 169 -26.20 6.17 3.53
C ARG A 169 -24.72 6.39 3.81
N ILE A 170 -24.42 6.96 4.97
CA ILE A 170 -23.03 7.22 5.39
C ILE A 170 -22.82 6.61 6.76
N TYR A 171 -21.77 5.80 6.85
CA TYR A 171 -21.35 5.15 8.08
C TYR A 171 -19.90 5.52 8.37
N GLY A 172 -19.56 5.64 9.66
CA GLY A 172 -18.17 5.51 10.10
C GLY A 172 -17.79 4.03 10.10
N PRO A 173 -17.31 3.47 11.22
CA PRO A 173 -17.33 2.02 11.40
C PRO A 173 -18.76 1.51 11.25
N LEU A 174 -18.97 0.51 10.37
CA LEU A 174 -20.30 -0.04 10.13
C LEU A 174 -20.89 -0.57 11.46
N PRO A 175 -22.02 -0.02 11.94
CA PRO A 175 -22.54 -0.42 13.26
C PRO A 175 -22.90 -1.90 13.28
N ARG A 176 -22.61 -2.61 14.38
CA ARG A 176 -22.89 -4.05 14.51
C ARG A 176 -24.35 -4.45 14.22
N ARG A 177 -25.30 -3.56 14.46
CA ARG A 177 -26.71 -3.81 14.16
C ARG A 177 -26.99 -3.78 12.66
N VAL A 178 -26.36 -2.84 11.95
CA VAL A 178 -26.46 -2.70 10.50
C VAL A 178 -25.71 -3.84 9.80
N SER A 179 -24.49 -4.15 10.26
CA SER A 179 -23.67 -5.22 9.69
C SER A 179 -24.27 -6.63 9.82
N LYS A 180 -25.24 -6.82 10.71
CA LYS A 180 -26.02 -8.08 10.84
C LYS A 180 -27.13 -8.21 9.81
N VAL A 181 -27.64 -7.09 9.30
CA VAL A 181 -28.69 -7.04 8.27
C VAL A 181 -28.05 -7.08 6.90
N MET A 182 -26.98 -6.30 6.70
CA MET A 182 -26.28 -6.19 5.43
C MET A 182 -24.81 -5.91 5.67
N SER A 183 -23.94 -6.70 5.03
CA SER A 183 -22.49 -6.51 5.10
C SER A 183 -22.05 -5.25 4.34
N TYR A 184 -20.82 -4.81 4.62
CA TYR A 184 -20.22 -3.68 3.90
C TYR A 184 -20.20 -3.89 2.38
N SER A 185 -19.82 -5.09 1.93
CA SER A 185 -19.77 -5.44 0.51
C SER A 185 -21.15 -5.41 -0.14
N GLU A 186 -22.20 -5.87 0.55
CA GLU A 186 -23.58 -5.82 0.05
C GLU A 186 -24.11 -4.38 -0.01
N HIS A 187 -23.76 -3.54 0.95
CA HIS A 187 -24.03 -2.11 0.89
C HIS A 187 -23.39 -1.46 -0.35
N MET A 188 -22.15 -1.83 -0.68
CA MET A 188 -21.47 -1.31 -1.87
C MET A 188 -22.15 -1.78 -3.15
N LYS A 189 -22.40 -3.08 -3.30
CA LYS A 189 -23.05 -3.67 -4.49
C LYS A 189 -24.46 -3.16 -4.74
N SER A 190 -25.20 -2.82 -3.68
CA SER A 190 -26.55 -2.27 -3.80
C SER A 190 -26.60 -0.76 -4.04
N SER A 191 -25.44 -0.08 -3.99
CA SER A 191 -25.36 1.37 -4.18
C SER A 191 -25.08 1.69 -5.64
N LYS A 192 -25.77 2.70 -6.20
CA LYS A 192 -25.51 3.19 -7.56
C LYS A 192 -24.29 4.10 -7.63
N TYR A 193 -24.12 4.93 -6.60
CA TYR A 193 -23.04 5.90 -6.47
C TYR A 193 -22.32 5.71 -5.13
N CYS A 194 -20.99 5.64 -5.17
CA CYS A 194 -20.17 5.45 -3.98
C CYS A 194 -19.28 6.67 -3.77
N LEU A 195 -19.55 7.38 -2.69
CA LEU A 195 -18.76 8.54 -2.29
C LEU A 195 -17.32 8.10 -2.02
N CYS A 196 -16.39 8.75 -2.72
CA CYS A 196 -14.94 8.59 -2.62
C CYS A 196 -14.31 9.92 -2.17
N PRO A 197 -14.59 10.37 -0.93
CA PRO A 197 -14.00 11.59 -0.44
C PRO A 197 -12.51 11.43 -0.15
N MET A 198 -11.77 12.53 -0.24
CA MET A 198 -10.43 12.62 0.33
C MET A 198 -10.49 12.26 1.82
N GLY A 199 -9.83 11.15 2.19
CA GLY A 199 -9.77 10.67 3.57
C GLY A 199 -8.99 11.62 4.49
N TYR A 200 -9.16 11.46 5.81
CA TYR A 200 -8.37 12.15 6.84
C TYR A 200 -7.12 11.37 7.24
N GLU A 201 -7.22 10.04 7.21
CA GLU A 201 -6.09 9.13 7.36
C GLU A 201 -5.69 8.61 5.99
N VAL A 202 -4.47 8.08 5.96
CA VAL A 202 -3.68 7.75 4.77
C VAL A 202 -4.44 6.78 3.85
N ASN A 203 -5.24 7.38 2.96
CA ASN A 203 -5.83 6.94 1.70
C ASN A 203 -6.70 5.69 1.72
N SER A 204 -7.97 5.89 1.38
CA SER A 204 -9.03 4.87 1.32
C SER A 204 -9.18 4.27 -0.07
N PRO A 205 -9.40 2.94 -0.21
CA PRO A 205 -9.47 2.27 -1.52
C PRO A 205 -10.80 2.49 -2.16
N ARG A 206 -11.45 3.59 -1.79
CA ARG A 206 -12.85 3.82 -2.00
C ARG A 206 -13.19 3.83 -3.48
N ILE A 207 -12.28 4.36 -4.31
CA ILE A 207 -12.41 4.35 -5.78
C ILE A 207 -12.29 2.92 -6.31
N VAL A 208 -11.28 2.15 -5.89
CA VAL A 208 -11.07 0.77 -6.34
C VAL A 208 -12.18 -0.15 -5.86
N GLU A 209 -12.61 -0.04 -4.61
CA GLU A 209 -13.74 -0.79 -4.05
C GLU A 209 -15.06 -0.42 -4.71
N ALA A 210 -15.29 0.86 -5.01
CA ALA A 210 -16.46 1.29 -5.76
C ALA A 210 -16.50 0.58 -7.12
N ILE A 211 -15.40 0.62 -7.87
CA ILE A 211 -15.28 -0.07 -9.17
C ILE A 211 -15.47 -1.60 -9.01
N TYR A 212 -14.80 -2.21 -8.03
CA TYR A 212 -14.86 -3.65 -7.77
C TYR A 212 -16.29 -4.14 -7.43
N TYR A 213 -17.06 -3.31 -6.72
CA TYR A 213 -18.46 -3.59 -6.40
C TYR A 213 -19.45 -2.97 -7.38
N GLU A 214 -19.00 -2.57 -8.58
CA GLU A 214 -19.83 -2.05 -9.67
C GLU A 214 -20.63 -0.78 -9.31
N CYS A 215 -20.12 -0.03 -8.34
CA CYS A 215 -20.67 1.22 -7.87
C CYS A 215 -19.94 2.40 -8.54
N VAL A 216 -20.67 3.37 -9.09
CA VAL A 216 -20.04 4.51 -9.78
C VAL A 216 -19.31 5.38 -8.77
N PRO A 217 -17.97 5.54 -8.85
CA PRO A 217 -17.23 6.34 -7.88
C PRO A 217 -17.54 7.83 -8.05
N VAL A 218 -17.95 8.48 -6.97
CA VAL A 218 -18.13 9.94 -6.90
C VAL A 218 -16.97 10.51 -6.11
N ILE A 219 -15.99 11.07 -6.83
CA ILE A 219 -14.74 11.56 -6.24
C ILE A 219 -14.98 12.95 -5.67
N ILE A 220 -14.61 13.14 -4.40
CA ILE A 220 -14.75 14.42 -3.69
C ILE A 220 -13.40 14.78 -3.11
N ALA A 221 -12.55 15.35 -3.94
CA ALA A 221 -11.18 15.73 -3.58
C ALA A 221 -10.66 16.81 -4.55
N ASP A 222 -10.04 17.85 -4.01
CA ASP A 222 -9.30 18.82 -4.82
C ASP A 222 -7.87 18.29 -5.06
N ASN A 223 -7.32 18.49 -6.26
CA ASN A 223 -5.95 18.06 -6.66
C ASN A 223 -5.65 16.55 -6.55
N PHE A 224 -6.68 15.70 -6.64
CA PHE A 224 -6.48 14.24 -6.62
C PHE A 224 -6.11 13.72 -8.02
N ALA A 225 -4.98 13.05 -8.15
CA ALA A 225 -4.62 12.35 -9.38
C ALA A 225 -5.58 11.18 -9.61
N LEU A 226 -6.35 11.22 -10.70
CA LEU A 226 -7.30 10.18 -11.02
C LEU A 226 -6.57 8.93 -11.53
N PRO A 227 -6.99 7.71 -11.14
CA PRO A 227 -6.47 6.49 -11.74
C PRO A 227 -6.64 6.53 -13.26
N PHE A 228 -5.58 6.21 -13.99
CA PHE A 228 -5.56 6.13 -15.47
C PHE A 228 -5.79 7.44 -16.23
N SER A 229 -5.78 8.62 -15.58
CA SER A 229 -5.95 9.89 -16.28
C SER A 229 -4.85 10.20 -17.30
N GLU A 230 -3.69 9.58 -17.17
CA GLU A 230 -2.58 9.70 -18.14
C GLU A 230 -2.72 8.72 -19.32
N VAL A 231 -3.60 7.72 -19.22
CA VAL A 231 -3.78 6.65 -20.22
C VAL A 231 -5.06 6.85 -21.04
N LEU A 232 -6.12 7.38 -20.42
CA LEU A 232 -7.45 7.48 -21.02
C LEU A 232 -7.79 8.89 -21.55
N ASN A 233 -6.85 9.84 -21.47
CA ASN A 233 -6.99 11.20 -21.98
C ASN A 233 -6.13 11.43 -23.22
#